data_AF-A0AA38KDR6-F1
#
_entry.id   AF-A0AA38KDR6-F1
#
_cell.length_a   1.000
_cell.length_b   1.000
_cell.length_c   1.000
_cell.angle_alpha   90.00
_cell.angle_beta   90.00
_cell.angle_gamma   90.00
#
_symmetry.space_group_name_H-M   'P 1'
#
loop_
_entity.id
_entity.type
_entity.pdbx_description
1 polymer ?
#
loop_
_entity_poly.entity_id
_entity_poly.type
_entity_poly.pdbx_seq_one_letter_code
_entity_poly.pdbx_strand_id
1 'polypeptide(L)'
;MPRILPRLLKKLEETSSQKAFDHFSLDKYRFRGKSFWKPPPPVPLPSFKPSDYSQSILLTPNNPITSSRDYIRRKSLPPRANLPENAQRRKNDLFDRPRRMTDEERGWWASPYLRMLSTPLRRCLQTQQLLPSAFLVRLGVFRAPSSNPSRFFSPNSPPEAVLLPDGLEHPKFRGRRSGKGGYVLCWKDALEHSRVSGSYKRIAFNSRLPSVLDQIRHLLRLRVLQELQLVIDALRFRPRKLVDRDKPLIRRLTRVEWHHLKTTGIMPVTVTENAMAVIVLPPLNRHPVTKQRPTGVMSSLPPAQDNGDPSGAEPQKFQKPALPLCTLHPTGLIDLNLIENGENPPQISKAETPFQIPLYNGVTLFPDPSQRAVLLNLLRRVLAIERNARARSSFRVADPAVPEDSTPSSVSPSSSSLPTPSSPSYNSTSYDSRSPSSSMKDAKNTEDNDNRASHAFLLYSDAHTALSADMAGVGLALWRIPMFEGMGWDKKINTKKDEADMAHKGLDEGSHEIDSRTEFSGSPWIKRYKYRSMFGDERYRVKV
;
A
#
# COMPACT_ATOMS: atom_id res chain seq x y z
N MET A 1 0.14 -46.93 -14.15
CA MET A 1 -0.94 -46.53 -13.21
C MET A 1 -2.18 -47.45 -13.33
N PRO A 2 -2.05 -48.77 -13.10
CA PRO A 2 -3.13 -49.72 -13.43
C PRO A 2 -4.34 -49.67 -12.48
N ARG A 3 -4.23 -49.07 -11.29
CA ARG A 3 -5.33 -49.03 -10.30
C ARG A 3 -6.21 -47.79 -10.35
N ILE A 4 -5.76 -46.72 -11.00
CA ILE A 4 -6.48 -45.44 -11.05
C ILE A 4 -7.44 -45.43 -12.23
N LEU A 5 -7.02 -46.01 -13.35
CA LEU A 5 -7.76 -46.01 -14.61
C LEU A 5 -9.12 -46.74 -14.49
N PRO A 6 -9.22 -47.94 -13.87
CA PRO A 6 -10.50 -48.59 -13.65
C PRO A 6 -11.42 -47.82 -12.70
N ARG A 7 -10.86 -47.12 -11.71
CA ARG A 7 -11.65 -46.29 -10.77
C ARG A 7 -12.19 -45.03 -11.44
N LEU A 8 -11.45 -44.46 -12.38
CA LEU A 8 -11.88 -43.31 -13.18
C LEU A 8 -12.94 -43.72 -14.20
N LEU A 9 -12.75 -44.84 -14.90
CA LEU A 9 -13.74 -45.37 -15.84
C LEU A 9 -15.03 -45.74 -15.11
N LYS A 10 -14.93 -46.43 -13.97
CA LYS A 10 -16.10 -46.73 -13.13
C LYS A 10 -16.82 -45.46 -12.67
N LYS A 11 -16.09 -44.42 -12.25
CA LYS A 11 -16.71 -43.14 -11.89
C LYS A 11 -17.34 -42.43 -13.09
N LEU A 12 -16.75 -42.54 -14.29
CA LEU A 12 -17.29 -41.97 -15.52
C LEU A 12 -18.55 -42.71 -15.98
N GLU A 13 -18.60 -44.03 -15.87
CA GLU A 13 -19.81 -44.84 -16.14
C GLU A 13 -20.92 -44.54 -15.11
N GLU A 14 -20.55 -44.38 -13.84
CA GLU A 14 -21.48 -43.96 -12.78
C GLU A 14 -22.01 -42.53 -13.01
N THR A 15 -21.23 -41.64 -13.63
CA THR A 15 -21.69 -40.27 -13.93
C THR A 15 -22.37 -40.14 -15.30
N SER A 16 -22.08 -41.01 -16.27
CA SER A 16 -22.67 -40.92 -17.62
C SER A 16 -24.14 -41.31 -17.66
N SER A 17 -24.63 -42.06 -16.67
CA SER A 17 -26.04 -42.47 -16.55
C SER A 17 -26.91 -41.46 -15.79
N GLN A 18 -26.32 -40.48 -15.08
CA GLN A 18 -27.06 -39.39 -14.46
C GLN A 18 -27.36 -38.30 -15.49
N LYS A 19 -28.55 -38.41 -16.11
CA LYS A 19 -29.16 -37.32 -16.88
C LYS A 19 -29.30 -36.08 -15.99
N ALA A 20 -28.80 -34.96 -16.49
CA ALA A 20 -28.56 -33.69 -15.82
C ALA A 20 -27.35 -33.71 -14.89
N PHE A 21 -26.33 -32.91 -15.24
CA PHE A 21 -25.34 -32.46 -14.27
C PHE A 21 -26.09 -32.02 -13.02
N ASP A 22 -25.95 -32.77 -11.93
CA ASP A 22 -26.45 -32.39 -10.62
C ASP A 22 -25.94 -30.96 -10.41
N HIS A 23 -26.85 -29.99 -10.50
CA HIS A 23 -26.52 -28.57 -10.49
C HIS A 23 -25.66 -28.39 -9.25
N PHE A 24 -24.40 -27.95 -9.40
CA PHE A 24 -23.47 -27.82 -8.30
C PHE A 24 -24.15 -26.99 -7.22
N SER A 25 -24.72 -27.67 -6.23
CA SER A 25 -25.58 -27.03 -5.24
C SER A 25 -24.62 -26.50 -4.19
N LEU A 26 -24.32 -25.20 -4.30
CA LEU A 26 -23.56 -24.45 -3.32
C LEU A 26 -24.13 -24.63 -1.90
N ASP A 27 -25.41 -25.00 -1.78
CA ASP A 27 -26.10 -25.27 -0.52
C ASP A 27 -25.60 -26.52 0.21
N LYS A 28 -25.07 -27.53 -0.52
CA LYS A 28 -24.52 -28.76 0.09
C LYS A 28 -23.10 -28.59 0.62
N TYR A 29 -22.35 -27.57 0.16
CA TYR A 29 -21.09 -27.21 0.80
C TYR A 29 -21.41 -26.56 2.14
N ARG A 30 -21.42 -27.37 3.21
CA ARG A 30 -21.52 -26.89 4.60
C ARG A 30 -20.55 -25.73 4.76
N PHE A 31 -21.09 -24.51 4.79
CA PHE A 31 -20.33 -23.30 5.04
C PHE A 31 -19.63 -23.52 6.39
N ARG A 32 -18.32 -23.83 6.35
CA ARG A 32 -17.53 -23.84 7.57
C ARG A 32 -17.69 -22.45 8.17
N GLY A 33 -18.11 -22.39 9.44
CA GLY A 33 -18.26 -21.14 10.16
C GLY A 33 -17.00 -20.29 9.96
N LYS A 34 -17.19 -19.01 9.61
CA LYS A 34 -16.06 -18.11 9.30
C LYS A 34 -15.14 -17.93 10.51
N SER A 35 -15.66 -18.16 11.70
CA SER A 35 -14.90 -18.26 12.92
C SER A 35 -15.28 -19.49 13.71
N PHE A 36 -14.35 -19.86 14.57
CA PHE A 36 -14.56 -20.88 15.56
C PHE A 36 -15.01 -20.29 16.90
N TRP A 37 -15.15 -18.97 16.99
CA TRP A 37 -15.49 -18.29 18.24
C TRP A 37 -16.84 -18.77 18.74
N LYS A 38 -16.83 -19.16 20.01
CA LYS A 38 -18.01 -19.38 20.81
C LYS A 38 -17.89 -18.41 21.98
N PRO A 39 -18.98 -17.78 22.44
CA PRO A 39 -18.92 -17.06 23.68
C PRO A 39 -18.42 -18.05 24.75
N PRO A 40 -17.50 -17.65 25.63
CA PRO A 40 -17.22 -18.47 26.80
C PRO A 40 -18.55 -18.75 27.52
N PRO A 41 -18.69 -19.92 28.18
CA PRO A 41 -19.88 -20.21 28.97
C PRO A 41 -20.19 -19.03 29.91
N PRO A 42 -21.48 -18.71 30.13
CA PRO A 42 -21.89 -17.52 30.85
C PRO A 42 -21.24 -17.44 32.24
N VAL A 43 -20.88 -16.23 32.61
CA VAL A 43 -20.26 -15.81 33.89
C VAL A 43 -21.04 -16.39 35.08
N PRO A 44 -20.37 -16.81 36.17
CA PRO A 44 -18.99 -16.49 36.57
C PRO A 44 -17.90 -17.20 35.76
N LEU A 45 -16.78 -16.48 35.49
CA LEU A 45 -15.54 -17.18 35.14
C LEU A 45 -15.26 -18.19 36.27
N PRO A 46 -14.89 -19.44 35.96
CA PRO A 46 -14.64 -20.43 36.99
C PRO A 46 -13.57 -19.86 37.92
N SER A 47 -13.93 -19.77 39.19
CA SER A 47 -12.98 -19.37 40.21
C SER A 47 -11.91 -20.45 40.33
N PHE A 48 -10.69 -20.08 40.70
CA PHE A 48 -9.68 -21.06 41.09
C PHE A 48 -9.49 -21.06 42.61
N LYS A 49 -10.36 -20.36 43.36
CA LYS A 49 -10.33 -20.35 44.81
C LYS A 49 -11.02 -21.61 45.33
N PRO A 50 -10.36 -22.43 46.17
CA PRO A 50 -10.97 -23.63 46.74
C PRO A 50 -12.23 -23.35 47.55
N SER A 51 -12.33 -22.16 48.17
CA SER A 51 -13.50 -21.70 48.94
C SER A 51 -14.79 -21.65 48.13
N ASP A 52 -14.67 -21.50 46.82
CA ASP A 52 -15.82 -21.25 45.93
C ASP A 52 -16.43 -22.59 45.44
N TYR A 53 -15.86 -23.72 45.88
CA TYR A 53 -16.29 -25.06 45.52
C TYR A 53 -16.55 -25.90 46.77
N SER A 54 -17.73 -26.53 46.84
CA SER A 54 -18.06 -27.49 47.91
C SER A 54 -17.29 -28.82 47.80
N GLN A 55 -16.67 -29.07 46.65
CA GLN A 55 -15.90 -30.27 46.32
C GLN A 55 -14.65 -29.89 45.52
N SER A 56 -13.75 -30.84 45.29
CA SER A 56 -12.60 -30.61 44.41
C SER A 56 -13.05 -30.08 43.05
N ILE A 57 -12.38 -29.04 42.56
CA ILE A 57 -12.65 -28.41 41.26
C ILE A 57 -12.70 -29.44 40.12
N LEU A 58 -11.92 -30.52 40.22
CA LEU A 58 -11.86 -31.63 39.25
C LEU A 58 -13.20 -32.39 39.10
N LEU A 59 -14.00 -32.44 40.16
CA LEU A 59 -15.27 -33.16 40.20
C LEU A 59 -16.46 -32.26 39.85
N THR A 60 -16.27 -30.94 39.83
CA THR A 60 -17.33 -30.00 39.45
C THR A 60 -17.66 -30.14 37.95
N PRO A 61 -18.94 -30.30 37.56
CA PRO A 61 -19.33 -30.30 36.16
C PRO A 61 -18.94 -28.96 35.49
N ASN A 62 -18.52 -29.01 34.22
CA ASN A 62 -18.02 -27.85 33.45
C ASN A 62 -16.73 -27.23 34.01
N ASN A 63 -15.87 -27.99 34.68
CA ASN A 63 -14.58 -27.51 35.15
C ASN A 63 -13.67 -27.07 33.99
N PRO A 64 -12.99 -25.90 34.06
CA PRO A 64 -12.02 -25.46 33.06
C PRO A 64 -10.87 -26.43 32.76
N ILE A 65 -10.56 -27.36 33.66
CA ILE A 65 -9.51 -28.36 33.47
C ILE A 65 -10.02 -29.51 32.60
N THR A 66 -11.15 -30.13 32.96
CA THR A 66 -11.72 -31.28 32.22
C THR A 66 -12.41 -30.85 30.91
N SER A 67 -13.06 -29.69 30.91
CA SER A 67 -13.73 -29.08 29.75
C SER A 67 -12.94 -27.91 29.15
N SER A 68 -11.61 -27.98 29.18
CA SER A 68 -10.71 -26.90 28.71
C SER A 68 -11.04 -26.36 27.32
N ARG A 69 -11.57 -27.22 26.42
CA ARG A 69 -12.00 -26.85 25.06
C ARG A 69 -13.08 -25.77 25.01
N ASP A 70 -13.97 -25.73 26.01
CA ASP A 70 -15.06 -24.77 26.10
C ASP A 70 -14.59 -23.40 26.63
N TYR A 71 -13.43 -23.38 27.30
CA TYR A 71 -12.78 -22.18 27.81
C TYR A 71 -11.65 -21.66 26.91
N ILE A 72 -11.33 -22.33 25.79
CA ILE A 72 -10.34 -21.83 24.82
C ILE A 72 -10.87 -20.52 24.24
N ARG A 73 -10.20 -19.42 24.59
CA ARG A 73 -10.42 -18.12 23.94
C ARG A 73 -10.02 -18.23 22.48
N ARG A 74 -11.02 -18.37 21.63
CA ARG A 74 -10.84 -18.32 20.18
C ARG A 74 -10.83 -16.86 19.75
N LYS A 75 -10.15 -16.54 18.65
CA LYS A 75 -10.17 -15.19 18.09
C LYS A 75 -11.54 -14.94 17.46
N SER A 76 -12.14 -13.81 17.78
CA SER A 76 -13.32 -13.32 17.07
C SER A 76 -12.97 -12.94 15.64
N LEU A 77 -13.99 -12.75 14.81
CA LEU A 77 -13.80 -12.21 13.47
C LEU A 77 -13.11 -10.84 13.57
N PRO A 78 -12.12 -10.56 12.69
CA PRO A 78 -11.42 -9.30 12.73
C PRO A 78 -12.42 -8.14 12.51
N PRO A 79 -12.24 -7.01 13.21
CA PRO A 79 -13.10 -5.86 13.01
C PRO A 79 -12.98 -5.36 11.57
N ARG A 80 -14.03 -4.71 11.08
CA ARG A 80 -14.08 -4.15 9.72
C ARG A 80 -14.25 -2.64 9.80
N ALA A 81 -13.54 -1.92 8.93
CA ALA A 81 -13.67 -0.47 8.83
C ALA A 81 -15.12 -0.07 8.51
N ASN A 82 -15.70 -0.71 7.50
CA ASN A 82 -17.09 -0.51 7.10
C ASN A 82 -17.89 -1.82 7.21
N LEU A 83 -18.99 -1.77 7.96
CA LEU A 83 -20.00 -2.82 8.01
C LEU A 83 -21.28 -2.25 7.39
N PRO A 84 -21.80 -2.85 6.30
CA PRO A 84 -23.07 -2.38 5.76
C PRO A 84 -24.18 -2.61 6.79
N GLU A 85 -25.06 -1.62 6.96
CA GLU A 85 -26.22 -1.67 7.88
C GLU A 85 -27.05 -2.94 7.64
N ASN A 86 -27.16 -3.34 6.36
CA ASN A 86 -27.92 -4.50 5.90
C ASN A 86 -27.08 -5.79 5.82
N ALA A 87 -25.93 -5.89 6.49
CA ALA A 87 -25.27 -7.19 6.70
C ALA A 87 -26.18 -8.05 7.58
N GLN A 88 -27.21 -8.63 6.96
CA GLN A 88 -28.24 -9.42 7.63
C GLN A 88 -27.56 -10.50 8.46
N ARG A 89 -28.00 -10.59 9.70
CA ARG A 89 -27.64 -11.64 10.64
C ARG A 89 -27.96 -12.96 9.95
N ARG A 90 -26.95 -13.70 9.46
CA ARG A 90 -27.19 -15.09 9.08
C ARG A 90 -27.72 -15.77 10.35
N LYS A 91 -28.85 -16.47 10.25
CA LYS A 91 -29.49 -17.13 11.41
C LYS A 91 -28.49 -18.02 12.19
N ASN A 92 -27.47 -18.55 11.52
CA ASN A 92 -26.43 -19.39 12.12
C ASN A 92 -25.17 -18.62 12.62
N ASP A 93 -24.96 -17.35 12.25
CA ASP A 93 -23.87 -16.50 12.75
C ASP A 93 -24.37 -15.70 13.98
N LEU A 94 -24.95 -16.42 14.95
CA LEU A 94 -25.48 -15.82 16.20
C LEU A 94 -24.35 -15.30 17.09
N PHE A 95 -23.18 -15.94 17.07
CA PHE A 95 -22.17 -15.75 18.10
C PHE A 95 -21.07 -14.77 17.71
N ASP A 96 -20.49 -14.86 16.51
CA ASP A 96 -19.33 -14.05 16.16
C ASP A 96 -19.59 -13.23 14.89
N ARG A 97 -19.73 -11.92 15.07
CA ARG A 97 -19.85 -10.96 13.98
C ARG A 97 -18.63 -10.07 13.96
N PRO A 98 -18.12 -9.72 12.76
CA PRO A 98 -17.09 -8.71 12.69
C PRO A 98 -17.64 -7.42 13.31
N ARG A 99 -16.95 -6.88 14.31
CA ARG A 99 -17.26 -5.60 14.93
C ARG A 99 -16.91 -4.46 13.98
N ARG A 100 -17.59 -3.31 14.10
CA ARG A 100 -17.16 -2.08 13.42
C ARG A 100 -15.91 -1.55 14.11
N MET A 101 -14.91 -1.13 13.35
CA MET A 101 -13.73 -0.48 13.92
C MET A 101 -14.10 0.85 14.59
N THR A 102 -13.52 1.11 15.77
CA THR A 102 -13.58 2.43 16.41
C THR A 102 -12.80 3.45 15.58
N ASP A 103 -13.00 4.74 15.84
CA ASP A 103 -12.34 5.80 15.05
C ASP A 103 -10.82 5.77 15.21
N GLU A 104 -10.32 5.48 16.42
CA GLU A 104 -8.90 5.24 16.69
C GLU A 104 -8.36 4.01 15.94
N GLU A 105 -9.08 2.87 16.00
CA GLU A 105 -8.69 1.67 15.24
C GLU A 105 -8.66 1.95 13.74
N ARG A 106 -9.59 2.77 13.23
CA ARG A 106 -9.57 3.21 11.83
C ARG A 106 -8.40 4.13 11.54
N GLY A 107 -8.02 5.03 12.45
CA GLY A 107 -6.80 5.84 12.33
C GLY A 107 -5.55 4.98 12.25
N TRP A 108 -5.41 3.99 13.13
CA TRP A 108 -4.30 3.04 13.07
C TRP A 108 -4.32 2.18 11.81
N TRP A 109 -5.51 1.74 11.40
CA TRP A 109 -5.72 1.02 10.16
C TRP A 109 -5.42 1.91 8.95
N ALA A 110 -5.62 3.22 9.01
CA ALA A 110 -5.32 4.15 7.93
C ALA A 110 -3.83 4.52 7.84
N SER A 111 -3.04 4.27 8.89
CA SER A 111 -1.60 4.49 8.84
C SER A 111 -0.88 3.37 8.07
N PRO A 112 -0.23 3.64 6.93
CA PRO A 112 0.52 2.61 6.19
C PRO A 112 1.69 2.04 7.01
N TYR A 113 2.29 2.86 7.88
CA TYR A 113 3.40 2.46 8.75
C TYR A 113 2.96 1.45 9.81
N LEU A 114 1.86 1.74 10.52
CA LEU A 114 1.31 0.82 11.51
C LEU A 114 0.82 -0.48 10.86
N ARG A 115 0.26 -0.40 9.64
CA ARG A 115 -0.07 -1.60 8.87
C ARG A 115 1.15 -2.42 8.48
N MET A 116 2.23 -1.77 8.10
CA MET A 116 3.47 -2.44 7.76
C MET A 116 4.01 -3.24 8.96
N LEU A 117 3.98 -2.62 10.15
CA LEU A 117 4.38 -3.23 11.42
C LEU A 117 3.42 -4.34 11.88
N SER A 118 2.12 -4.21 11.64
CA SER A 118 1.13 -5.23 12.01
C SER A 118 1.08 -6.44 11.08
N THR A 119 1.85 -6.43 9.99
CA THR A 119 1.94 -7.62 9.12
C THR A 119 2.57 -8.81 9.86
N PRO A 120 2.21 -10.07 9.52
CA PRO A 120 2.70 -11.23 10.24
C PRO A 120 4.22 -11.31 10.31
N LEU A 121 4.76 -11.60 11.49
CA LEU A 121 6.19 -11.81 11.68
C LEU A 121 6.66 -13.08 10.95
N ARG A 122 7.80 -12.98 10.28
CA ARG A 122 8.45 -14.08 9.55
C ARG A 122 9.95 -14.01 9.79
N ARG A 123 10.60 -15.18 9.75
CA ARG A 123 12.04 -15.29 9.93
C ARG A 123 12.76 -15.00 8.61
N CYS A 124 13.65 -14.01 8.61
CA CYS A 124 14.50 -13.72 7.47
C CYS A 124 15.59 -14.79 7.32
N LEU A 125 15.79 -15.33 6.12
CA LEU A 125 16.79 -16.37 5.84
C LEU A 125 18.23 -15.90 6.08
N GLN A 126 18.52 -14.63 5.79
CA GLN A 126 19.87 -14.08 5.89
C GLN A 126 20.22 -13.69 7.33
N THR A 127 19.35 -12.93 8.00
CA THR A 127 19.63 -12.40 9.34
C THR A 127 19.13 -13.31 10.45
N GLN A 128 18.25 -14.27 10.15
CA GLN A 128 17.56 -15.14 11.11
C GLN A 128 16.67 -14.40 12.12
N GLN A 129 16.48 -13.08 11.95
CA GLN A 129 15.62 -12.24 12.76
C GLN A 129 14.15 -12.40 12.35
N LEU A 130 13.24 -12.22 13.31
CA LEU A 130 11.80 -12.13 13.07
C LEU A 130 11.46 -10.68 12.68
N LEU A 131 10.96 -10.50 11.47
CA LEU A 131 10.57 -9.20 10.93
C LEU A 131 9.15 -9.27 10.36
N PRO A 132 8.40 -8.15 10.34
CA PRO A 132 7.10 -8.13 9.69
C PRO A 132 7.22 -8.45 8.20
N SER A 133 6.29 -9.24 7.66
CA SER A 133 6.36 -9.73 6.28
C SER A 133 6.41 -8.64 5.21
N ALA A 134 5.96 -7.42 5.50
CA ALA A 134 6.06 -6.29 4.59
C ALA A 134 7.51 -5.83 4.35
N PHE A 135 8.40 -6.01 5.32
CA PHE A 135 9.86 -5.77 5.21
C PHE A 135 10.60 -6.90 4.50
N LEU A 136 9.88 -7.92 4.03
CA LEU A 136 10.47 -9.11 3.46
C LEU A 136 9.92 -9.35 2.04
N VAL A 137 10.71 -10.04 1.23
CA VAL A 137 10.30 -10.61 -0.05
C VAL A 137 10.27 -12.12 0.09
N ARG A 138 9.13 -12.72 -0.25
CA ARG A 138 8.98 -14.17 -0.24
C ARG A 138 9.51 -14.74 -1.56
N LEU A 139 10.41 -15.71 -1.46
CA LEU A 139 10.89 -16.53 -2.55
C LEU A 139 10.22 -17.90 -2.51
N GLY A 140 9.38 -18.18 -3.49
CA GLY A 140 8.70 -19.45 -3.66
C GLY A 140 9.55 -20.46 -4.42
N VAL A 141 9.44 -21.75 -4.07
CA VAL A 141 10.09 -22.83 -4.81
C VAL A 141 9.21 -23.23 -6.00
N PHE A 142 9.75 -23.14 -7.20
CA PHE A 142 9.13 -23.57 -8.44
C PHE A 142 9.95 -24.68 -9.10
N ARG A 143 9.29 -25.53 -9.89
CA ARG A 143 9.98 -26.54 -10.70
C ARG A 143 10.41 -25.90 -12.01
N ALA A 144 11.70 -25.99 -12.34
CA ALA A 144 12.17 -25.58 -13.66
C ALA A 144 11.54 -26.49 -14.74
N PRO A 145 11.15 -25.94 -15.91
CA PRO A 145 10.82 -26.78 -17.04
C PRO A 145 12.07 -27.58 -17.41
N SER A 146 12.01 -28.91 -17.30
CA SER A 146 13.11 -29.78 -17.73
C SER A 146 13.08 -29.92 -19.25
N SER A 147 14.22 -29.74 -19.91
CA SER A 147 14.36 -29.96 -21.35
C SER A 147 13.98 -31.38 -21.78
N ASN A 148 14.08 -32.34 -20.86
CA ASN A 148 13.69 -33.72 -21.11
C ASN A 148 12.36 -34.07 -20.40
N PRO A 149 11.24 -34.20 -21.13
CA PRO A 149 9.95 -34.56 -20.55
C PRO A 149 9.89 -36.03 -20.10
N SER A 150 10.84 -36.90 -20.43
CA SER A 150 10.76 -38.32 -20.02
C SER A 150 11.21 -38.58 -18.57
N ARG A 151 11.88 -37.62 -17.91
CA ARG A 151 12.47 -37.79 -16.57
C ARG A 151 11.56 -37.41 -15.40
N PHE A 152 10.24 -37.49 -15.55
CA PHE A 152 9.33 -37.06 -14.48
C PHE A 152 9.48 -37.83 -13.15
N PHE A 153 10.12 -39.00 -13.15
CA PHE A 153 10.21 -39.91 -11.99
C PHE A 153 11.59 -40.50 -11.72
N SER A 154 12.70 -39.86 -12.10
CA SER A 154 14.00 -40.38 -11.65
C SER A 154 14.15 -40.18 -10.13
N PRO A 155 14.25 -41.25 -9.32
CA PRO A 155 14.42 -41.13 -7.87
C PRO A 155 15.78 -40.51 -7.51
N ASN A 156 16.77 -40.62 -8.40
CA ASN A 156 18.15 -40.23 -8.14
C ASN A 156 18.46 -38.77 -8.48
N SER A 157 17.62 -38.11 -9.29
CA SER A 157 17.82 -36.71 -9.68
C SER A 157 16.51 -35.92 -9.53
N PRO A 158 16.23 -35.31 -8.38
CA PRO A 158 15.05 -34.46 -8.23
C PRO A 158 15.11 -33.32 -9.25
N PRO A 159 13.96 -32.89 -9.79
CA PRO A 159 13.92 -31.84 -10.80
C PRO A 159 14.54 -30.56 -10.25
N GLU A 160 15.25 -29.84 -11.11
CA GLU A 160 15.86 -28.57 -10.76
C GLU A 160 14.79 -27.61 -10.23
N ALA A 161 15.04 -27.07 -9.04
CA ALA A 161 14.16 -26.10 -8.42
C ALA A 161 14.66 -24.68 -8.73
N VAL A 162 13.75 -23.74 -8.93
CA VAL A 162 14.06 -22.33 -9.13
C VAL A 162 13.32 -21.52 -8.07
N LEU A 163 14.03 -20.61 -7.42
CA LEU A 163 13.44 -19.67 -6.49
C LEU A 163 12.99 -18.42 -7.24
N LEU A 164 11.69 -18.13 -7.23
CA LEU A 164 11.10 -16.95 -7.85
C LEU A 164 10.34 -16.12 -6.81
N PRO A 165 10.19 -14.80 -7.00
CA PRO A 165 9.35 -13.99 -6.13
C PRO A 165 7.90 -14.48 -6.18
N ASP A 166 7.28 -14.66 -5.01
CA ASP A 166 5.89 -15.12 -4.91
C ASP A 166 5.12 -14.29 -3.87
N GLY A 167 3.85 -13.99 -4.18
CA GLY A 167 2.98 -13.19 -3.31
C GLY A 167 3.35 -11.71 -3.18
N LEU A 168 4.09 -11.14 -4.14
CA LEU A 168 4.28 -9.69 -4.23
C LEU A 168 3.03 -8.98 -4.79
N GLU A 169 2.40 -9.59 -5.79
CA GLU A 169 1.11 -9.14 -6.34
C GLU A 169 -0.03 -9.28 -5.33
N HIS A 170 -1.10 -8.50 -5.52
CA HIS A 170 -2.26 -8.53 -4.65
C HIS A 170 -3.04 -9.86 -4.82
N PRO A 171 -3.45 -10.53 -3.72
CA PRO A 171 -4.11 -11.84 -3.78
C PRO A 171 -5.34 -11.93 -4.70
N LYS A 172 -6.08 -10.83 -4.88
CA LYS A 172 -7.20 -10.72 -5.83
C LYS A 172 -6.79 -10.89 -7.29
N PHE A 173 -5.57 -10.48 -7.66
CA PHE A 173 -5.07 -10.56 -9.04
C PHE A 173 -4.25 -11.84 -9.23
N ARG A 174 -3.43 -12.19 -8.23
CA ARG A 174 -2.62 -13.41 -8.27
C ARG A 174 -2.44 -14.01 -6.89
N GLY A 175 -2.97 -15.22 -6.71
CA GLY A 175 -2.73 -16.03 -5.53
C GLY A 175 -1.29 -16.54 -5.47
N ARG A 176 -0.83 -16.91 -4.26
CA ARG A 176 0.46 -17.57 -4.08
C ARG A 176 0.44 -18.92 -4.79
N ARG A 177 1.48 -19.20 -5.56
CA ARG A 177 1.57 -20.46 -6.34
C ARG A 177 2.39 -21.51 -5.62
N SER A 178 3.41 -21.10 -4.85
CA SER A 178 4.28 -22.05 -4.17
C SER A 178 3.75 -22.38 -2.77
N GLY A 179 3.71 -23.66 -2.42
CA GLY A 179 3.47 -24.09 -1.03
C GLY A 179 4.69 -23.78 -0.14
N LYS A 180 5.86 -24.25 -0.58
CA LYS A 180 7.15 -24.00 0.10
C LYS A 180 7.79 -22.70 -0.36
N GLY A 181 8.46 -22.02 0.55
CA GLY A 181 9.22 -20.80 0.26
C GLY A 181 9.90 -20.25 1.51
N GLY A 182 10.74 -19.25 1.33
CA GLY A 182 11.39 -18.54 2.43
C GLY A 182 11.38 -17.04 2.21
N TYR A 183 11.84 -16.29 3.20
CA TYR A 183 11.77 -14.83 3.22
C TYR A 183 13.16 -14.22 3.26
N VAL A 184 13.42 -13.26 2.40
CA VAL A 184 14.65 -12.44 2.38
C VAL A 184 14.25 -11.00 2.71
N LEU A 185 15.17 -10.20 3.24
CA LEU A 185 14.94 -8.76 3.40
C LEU A 185 14.48 -8.13 2.08
N CYS A 186 13.52 -7.20 2.16
CA CYS A 186 13.07 -6.41 1.03
C CYS A 186 14.13 -5.35 0.70
N TRP A 187 15.29 -5.81 0.26
CA TRP A 187 16.45 -4.99 -0.09
C TRP A 187 17.29 -5.73 -1.14
N LYS A 188 17.64 -5.04 -2.23
CA LYS A 188 18.31 -5.64 -3.39
C LYS A 188 19.67 -6.28 -3.03
N ASP A 189 20.48 -5.60 -2.23
CA ASP A 189 21.83 -6.07 -1.87
C ASP A 189 21.76 -7.30 -0.94
N ALA A 190 20.74 -7.37 -0.09
CA ALA A 190 20.45 -8.55 0.72
C ALA A 190 20.13 -9.77 -0.16
N LEU A 191 19.41 -9.57 -1.26
CA LEU A 191 19.08 -10.64 -2.19
C LEU A 191 20.31 -11.11 -2.99
N GLU A 192 21.15 -10.18 -3.44
CA GLU A 192 22.42 -10.49 -4.09
C GLU A 192 23.37 -11.22 -3.14
N HIS A 193 23.51 -10.75 -1.91
CA HIS A 193 24.30 -11.44 -0.89
C HIS A 193 23.72 -12.83 -0.58
N SER A 194 22.38 -12.99 -0.59
CA SER A 194 21.76 -14.32 -0.46
C SER A 194 22.15 -15.24 -1.62
N ARG A 195 22.19 -14.72 -2.86
CA ARG A 195 22.65 -15.44 -4.05
C ARG A 195 24.10 -15.87 -3.93
N VAL A 196 25.01 -14.98 -3.54
CA VAL A 196 26.45 -15.26 -3.40
C VAL A 196 26.72 -16.24 -2.25
N SER A 197 26.09 -16.03 -1.09
CA SER A 197 26.30 -16.87 0.10
C SER A 197 25.64 -18.24 0.01
N GLY A 198 24.75 -18.49 -0.95
CA GLY A 198 23.99 -19.74 -1.06
C GLY A 198 23.01 -20.00 0.08
N SER A 199 22.72 -19.01 0.94
CA SER A 199 21.85 -19.18 2.11
C SER A 199 20.42 -19.66 1.76
N TYR A 200 19.98 -19.37 0.54
CA TYR A 200 18.69 -19.79 0.00
C TYR A 200 18.57 -21.30 -0.21
N LYS A 201 19.69 -22.04 -0.33
CA LYS A 201 19.70 -23.51 -0.50
C LYS A 201 19.09 -24.25 0.70
N ARG A 202 18.97 -23.58 1.85
CA ARG A 202 18.24 -24.10 3.04
C ARG A 202 16.75 -24.29 2.79
N ILE A 203 16.16 -23.58 1.82
CA ILE A 203 14.75 -23.75 1.44
C ILE A 203 14.58 -25.02 0.60
N ALA A 204 15.49 -25.21 -0.37
CA ALA A 204 15.52 -26.35 -1.27
C ALA A 204 16.98 -26.56 -1.75
N PHE A 205 17.53 -27.74 -1.47
CA PHE A 205 18.95 -28.04 -1.69
C PHE A 205 19.38 -27.86 -3.16
N ASN A 206 18.55 -28.34 -4.10
CA ASN A 206 18.78 -28.25 -5.55
C ASN A 206 18.13 -27.02 -6.19
N SER A 207 18.01 -25.92 -5.44
CA SER A 207 17.46 -24.69 -5.98
C SER A 207 18.51 -23.80 -6.62
N ARG A 208 18.11 -23.09 -7.68
CA ARG A 208 18.84 -21.97 -8.27
C ARG A 208 18.08 -20.68 -8.03
N LEU A 209 18.81 -19.60 -7.76
CA LEU A 209 18.27 -18.24 -7.64
C LEU A 209 18.74 -17.42 -8.86
N PRO A 210 17.92 -17.29 -9.91
CA PRO A 210 18.26 -16.48 -11.07
C PRO A 210 18.32 -14.99 -10.71
N SER A 211 18.72 -14.14 -11.65
CA SER A 211 18.61 -12.69 -11.48
C SER A 211 17.12 -12.29 -11.46
N VAL A 212 16.54 -12.23 -10.27
CA VAL A 212 15.12 -11.90 -10.05
C VAL A 212 14.91 -10.45 -9.63
N LEU A 213 15.97 -9.63 -9.61
CA LEU A 213 15.90 -8.25 -9.11
C LEU A 213 14.92 -7.41 -9.92
N ASP A 214 15.06 -7.41 -11.25
CA ASP A 214 14.17 -6.63 -12.13
C ASP A 214 12.73 -7.11 -12.07
N GLN A 215 12.53 -8.42 -11.93
CA GLN A 215 11.21 -9.00 -11.69
C GLN A 215 10.62 -8.51 -10.36
N ILE A 216 11.39 -8.48 -9.27
CA ILE A 216 10.90 -7.97 -7.98
C ILE A 216 10.56 -6.49 -8.08
N ARG A 217 11.44 -5.67 -8.67
CA ARG A 217 11.17 -4.24 -8.88
C ARG A 217 9.88 -4.02 -9.66
N HIS A 218 9.71 -4.74 -10.76
CA HIS A 218 8.52 -4.72 -11.60
C HIS A 218 7.27 -5.11 -10.81
N LEU A 219 7.31 -6.21 -10.07
CA LEU A 219 6.16 -6.70 -9.30
C LEU A 219 5.80 -5.77 -8.12
N LEU A 220 6.77 -5.10 -7.49
CA LEU A 220 6.50 -4.08 -6.47
C LEU A 220 5.79 -2.86 -7.06
N ARG A 221 6.20 -2.39 -8.25
CA ARG A 221 5.51 -1.33 -9.01
C ARG A 221 4.11 -1.75 -9.43
N LEU A 222 3.96 -2.95 -9.97
CA LEU A 222 2.67 -3.51 -10.35
C LEU A 222 1.73 -3.60 -9.14
N ARG A 223 2.26 -3.92 -7.95
CA ARG A 223 1.47 -3.95 -6.72
C ARG A 223 0.84 -2.59 -6.41
N VAL A 224 1.56 -1.48 -6.60
CA VAL A 224 0.99 -0.12 -6.42
C VAL A 224 -0.19 0.11 -7.37
N LEU A 225 -0.06 -0.28 -8.64
CA LEU A 225 -1.13 -0.15 -9.63
C LEU A 225 -2.34 -1.02 -9.28
N GLN A 226 -2.11 -2.25 -8.81
CA GLN A 226 -3.15 -3.16 -8.35
C GLN A 226 -3.91 -2.59 -7.15
N GLU A 227 -3.22 -2.04 -6.14
CA GLU A 227 -3.87 -1.42 -4.97
C GLU A 227 -4.72 -0.21 -5.37
N LEU A 228 -4.23 0.65 -6.27
CA LEU A 228 -5.05 1.76 -6.81
C LEU A 228 -6.30 1.27 -7.55
N GLN A 229 -6.21 0.14 -8.27
CA GLN A 229 -7.38 -0.47 -8.90
C GLN A 229 -8.39 -0.96 -7.85
N LEU A 230 -7.94 -1.48 -6.70
CA LEU A 230 -8.83 -1.84 -5.60
C LEU A 230 -9.50 -0.63 -4.95
N VAL A 231 -8.77 0.48 -4.82
CA VAL A 231 -9.34 1.76 -4.37
C VAL A 231 -10.46 2.21 -5.31
N ILE A 232 -10.23 2.14 -6.63
CA ILE A 232 -11.26 2.46 -7.63
C ILE A 232 -12.47 1.55 -7.50
N ASP A 233 -12.26 0.24 -7.35
CA ASP A 233 -13.35 -0.71 -7.18
C ASP A 233 -14.14 -0.41 -5.89
N ALA A 234 -13.46 -0.15 -4.77
CA ALA A 234 -14.09 0.20 -3.50
C ALA A 234 -14.92 1.49 -3.62
N LEU A 235 -14.38 2.53 -4.27
CA LEU A 235 -15.06 3.79 -4.50
C LEU A 235 -16.33 3.67 -5.34
N ARG A 236 -16.36 2.72 -6.29
CA ARG A 236 -17.54 2.46 -7.13
C ARG A 236 -18.70 1.86 -6.36
N PHE A 237 -18.40 1.01 -5.39
CA PHE A 237 -19.39 0.34 -4.54
C PHE A 237 -19.60 1.05 -3.20
N ARG A 238 -18.99 2.22 -3.00
CA ARG A 238 -19.08 2.99 -1.76
C ARG A 238 -20.52 3.47 -1.52
N PRO A 239 -21.09 3.27 -0.31
CA PRO A 239 -22.34 3.89 0.08
C PRO A 239 -22.30 5.42 -0.05
N ARG A 240 -23.35 6.02 -0.63
CA ARG A 240 -23.41 7.48 -0.86
C ARG A 240 -23.32 8.31 0.42
N LYS A 241 -23.77 7.75 1.56
CA LYS A 241 -23.71 8.40 2.89
C LYS A 241 -22.26 8.65 3.37
N LEU A 242 -21.28 7.94 2.83
CA LEU A 242 -19.88 8.03 3.25
C LEU A 242 -19.05 9.00 2.40
N VAL A 243 -19.70 9.77 1.51
CA VAL A 243 -19.00 10.79 0.71
C VAL A 243 -18.84 12.03 1.57
N ASP A 244 -17.73 12.11 2.29
CA ASP A 244 -17.28 13.35 2.92
C ASP A 244 -16.80 14.32 1.84
N ARG A 245 -17.26 15.58 1.88
CA ARG A 245 -16.91 16.59 0.87
C ARG A 245 -15.49 17.14 1.09
N ASP A 246 -15.06 17.15 2.35
CA ASP A 246 -13.88 17.89 2.78
C ASP A 246 -12.63 17.01 2.85
N LYS A 247 -12.82 15.68 2.78
CA LYS A 247 -11.74 14.69 2.92
C LYS A 247 -11.56 13.85 1.65
N PRO A 248 -10.89 14.38 0.61
CA PRO A 248 -10.59 13.62 -0.60
C PRO A 248 -9.52 12.56 -0.33
N LEU A 249 -9.60 11.40 -0.99
CA LEU A 249 -8.53 10.39 -0.98
C LEU A 249 -7.30 10.88 -1.74
N ILE A 250 -7.54 11.59 -2.86
CA ILE A 250 -6.51 12.11 -3.74
C ILE A 250 -6.82 13.56 -4.09
N ARG A 251 -5.80 14.42 -4.01
CA ARG A 251 -5.86 15.81 -4.49
C ARG A 251 -4.69 16.09 -5.41
N ARG A 252 -4.83 17.06 -6.31
CA ARG A 252 -3.68 17.61 -7.06
C ARG A 252 -3.24 18.87 -6.34
N LEU A 253 -1.95 18.99 -6.07
CA LEU A 253 -1.42 20.24 -5.50
C LEU A 253 -1.64 21.38 -6.49
N THR A 254 -1.95 22.57 -6.02
CA THR A 254 -1.95 23.79 -6.85
C THR A 254 -0.52 24.11 -7.28
N ARG A 255 -0.34 25.00 -8.25
CA ARG A 255 1.00 25.41 -8.67
C ARG A 255 1.70 26.22 -7.59
N VAL A 256 0.97 27.04 -6.83
CA VAL A 256 1.49 27.77 -5.67
C VAL A 256 2.00 26.80 -4.60
N GLU A 257 1.18 25.83 -4.19
CA GLU A 257 1.58 24.80 -3.21
C GLU A 257 2.81 24.01 -3.67
N TRP A 258 2.84 23.65 -4.95
CA TRP A 258 3.94 22.90 -5.55
C TRP A 258 5.22 23.74 -5.66
N HIS A 259 5.11 25.02 -6.00
CA HIS A 259 6.24 25.93 -6.04
C HIS A 259 6.78 26.18 -4.63
N HIS A 260 5.89 26.42 -3.66
CA HIS A 260 6.26 26.54 -2.25
C HIS A 260 7.03 25.31 -1.77
N LEU A 261 6.50 24.10 -1.99
CA LEU A 261 7.17 22.85 -1.61
C LEU A 261 8.56 22.69 -2.25
N LYS A 262 8.74 23.15 -3.50
CA LYS A 262 10.05 23.14 -4.17
C LYS A 262 11.03 24.14 -3.58
N THR A 263 10.57 25.35 -3.28
CA THR A 263 11.40 26.45 -2.81
C THR A 263 11.80 26.26 -1.34
N THR A 264 10.85 25.89 -0.48
CA THR A 264 11.10 25.73 0.96
C THR A 264 11.55 24.32 1.33
N GLY A 265 11.20 23.32 0.53
CA GLY A 265 11.38 21.91 0.90
C GLY A 265 10.44 21.45 2.02
N ILE A 266 9.50 22.29 2.47
CA ILE A 266 8.57 22.01 3.57
C ILE A 266 7.16 21.85 3.01
N MET A 267 6.42 20.86 3.51
CA MET A 267 5.02 20.67 3.12
C MET A 267 4.13 21.72 3.81
N PRO A 268 3.26 22.45 3.09
CA PRO A 268 2.40 23.47 3.71
C PRO A 268 1.40 22.85 4.69
N VAL A 269 1.16 23.46 5.86
CA VAL A 269 0.32 22.92 6.95
C VAL A 269 -1.06 22.46 6.47
N THR A 270 -1.73 23.28 5.65
CA THR A 270 -3.05 22.99 5.05
C THR A 270 -3.10 21.68 4.25
N VAL A 271 -1.93 21.24 3.79
CA VAL A 271 -1.73 20.03 3.00
C VAL A 271 -1.42 18.83 3.90
N THR A 272 -0.87 19.06 5.10
CA THR A 272 -0.23 18.02 5.92
C THR A 272 -1.18 17.15 6.71
N GLU A 273 -2.39 17.61 7.02
CA GLU A 273 -3.35 16.82 7.81
C GLU A 273 -3.65 15.50 7.11
N ASN A 274 -3.16 14.40 7.70
CA ASN A 274 -3.31 13.03 7.20
C ASN A 274 -2.73 12.78 5.80
N ALA A 275 -1.81 13.64 5.33
CA ALA A 275 -1.09 13.40 4.09
C ALA A 275 -0.15 12.21 4.23
N MET A 276 -0.32 11.24 3.34
CA MET A 276 0.43 10.00 3.36
C MET A 276 1.66 10.05 2.44
N ALA A 277 1.50 10.61 1.24
CA ALA A 277 2.54 10.67 0.23
C ALA A 277 2.22 11.71 -0.86
N VAL A 278 3.26 12.24 -1.50
CA VAL A 278 3.14 13.03 -2.74
C VAL A 278 3.77 12.26 -3.89
N ILE A 279 3.09 12.17 -5.02
CA ILE A 279 3.61 11.55 -6.25
C ILE A 279 3.64 12.59 -7.36
N VAL A 280 4.84 12.88 -7.86
CA VAL A 280 5.06 13.83 -8.95
C VAL A 280 5.02 13.07 -10.27
N LEU A 281 3.98 13.28 -11.09
CA LEU A 281 3.79 12.60 -12.37
C LEU A 281 3.69 13.60 -13.52
N PRO A 282 4.83 13.91 -14.18
CA PRO A 282 4.83 14.70 -15.39
C PRO A 282 3.91 14.10 -16.47
N PRO A 283 3.35 14.93 -17.36
CA PRO A 283 2.58 14.43 -18.49
C PRO A 283 3.49 13.57 -19.38
N LEU A 284 2.93 12.50 -19.93
CA LEU A 284 3.67 11.60 -20.81
C LEU A 284 3.83 12.23 -22.19
N ASN A 285 5.07 12.29 -22.63
CA ASN A 285 5.43 12.72 -23.98
C ASN A 285 4.89 11.72 -25.01
N ARG A 286 4.56 12.23 -26.20
CA ARG A 286 4.29 11.38 -27.36
C ARG A 286 5.61 10.73 -27.80
N HIS A 287 5.54 9.48 -28.26
CA HIS A 287 6.71 8.84 -28.84
C HIS A 287 7.17 9.64 -30.07
N PRO A 288 8.47 9.89 -30.26
CA PRO A 288 8.96 10.74 -31.36
C PRO A 288 8.58 10.20 -32.74
N VAL A 289 8.71 8.88 -32.93
CA VAL A 289 8.40 8.20 -34.20
C VAL A 289 6.90 8.01 -34.40
N THR A 290 6.23 7.28 -33.51
CA THR A 290 4.80 6.94 -33.69
C THR A 290 3.86 8.12 -33.43
N LYS A 291 4.32 9.21 -32.79
CA LYS A 291 3.54 10.36 -32.33
C LYS A 291 2.37 10.00 -31.38
N GLN A 292 2.25 8.74 -30.99
CA GLN A 292 1.22 8.26 -30.07
C GLN A 292 1.70 8.38 -28.63
N ARG A 293 0.76 8.56 -27.70
CA ARG A 293 1.06 8.45 -26.27
C ARG A 293 1.15 6.97 -25.90
N PRO A 294 2.08 6.59 -25.01
CA PRO A 294 2.20 5.20 -24.59
C PRO A 294 0.88 4.70 -23.99
N THR A 295 0.47 3.51 -24.41
CA THR A 295 -0.70 2.83 -23.87
C THR A 295 -0.32 2.15 -22.55
N GLY A 296 -1.28 2.12 -21.62
CA GLY A 296 -1.03 1.56 -20.30
C GLY A 296 -1.11 0.03 -20.29
N VAL A 297 -0.07 -0.64 -19.77
CA VAL A 297 -0.02 -2.11 -19.63
C VAL A 297 0.14 -2.53 -18.17
N MET A 298 -0.67 -3.48 -17.70
CA MET A 298 -0.62 -4.06 -16.35
C MET A 298 -0.17 -5.53 -16.37
N SER A 299 0.86 -5.86 -17.17
CA SER A 299 1.38 -7.22 -17.27
C SER A 299 2.19 -7.61 -16.03
N SER A 300 2.06 -8.87 -15.60
CA SER A 300 2.89 -9.44 -14.53
C SER A 300 4.32 -9.75 -14.97
N LEU A 301 4.55 -9.85 -16.28
CA LEU A 301 5.89 -9.99 -16.83
C LEU A 301 6.53 -8.60 -16.93
N PRO A 302 7.83 -8.47 -16.60
CA PRO A 302 8.54 -7.25 -16.89
C PRO A 302 8.39 -6.93 -18.38
N PRO A 303 8.25 -5.65 -18.77
CA PRO A 303 8.26 -5.28 -20.17
C PRO A 303 9.51 -5.90 -20.79
N ALA A 304 9.35 -6.56 -21.93
CA ALA A 304 10.52 -6.97 -22.70
C ALA A 304 11.34 -5.70 -22.87
N GLN A 305 12.62 -5.74 -22.49
CA GLN A 305 13.53 -4.74 -23.03
C GLN A 305 13.41 -4.93 -24.53
N ASP A 306 12.85 -3.93 -25.22
CA ASP A 306 12.68 -3.94 -26.67
C ASP A 306 14.09 -4.00 -27.27
N ASN A 307 14.67 -5.20 -27.28
CA ASN A 307 16.01 -5.51 -27.81
C ASN A 307 15.99 -5.49 -29.35
N GLY A 308 14.96 -4.89 -29.94
CA GLY A 308 14.50 -5.19 -31.28
C GLY A 308 13.93 -4.00 -32.01
N ASP A 309 14.26 -2.77 -31.62
CA ASP A 309 14.30 -1.72 -32.65
C ASP A 309 15.50 -2.07 -33.55
N PRO A 310 15.28 -2.57 -34.79
CA PRO A 310 16.35 -3.04 -35.67
C PRO A 310 17.25 -1.90 -36.16
N SER A 311 16.98 -0.66 -35.74
CA SER A 311 17.78 0.51 -36.07
C SER A 311 19.15 0.52 -35.36
N GLY A 312 19.41 -0.38 -34.41
CA GLY A 312 20.71 -0.49 -33.73
C GLY A 312 21.10 0.77 -32.93
N ALA A 313 20.22 1.76 -32.86
CA ALA A 313 20.42 2.96 -32.08
C ALA A 313 20.25 2.55 -30.61
N GLU A 314 21.36 2.39 -29.89
CA GLU A 314 21.32 2.20 -28.44
C GLU A 314 20.32 3.20 -27.85
N PRO A 315 19.38 2.76 -27.00
CA PRO A 315 18.40 3.65 -26.40
C PRO A 315 19.17 4.79 -25.76
N GLN A 316 19.00 6.01 -26.29
CA GLN A 316 19.72 7.19 -25.83
C GLN A 316 19.57 7.26 -24.31
N LYS A 317 20.63 6.84 -23.60
CA LYS A 317 20.70 6.95 -22.15
C LYS A 317 20.67 8.44 -21.89
N PHE A 318 19.50 8.98 -21.58
CA PHE A 318 19.37 10.36 -21.18
C PHE A 318 20.37 10.59 -20.05
N GLN A 319 21.46 11.32 -20.32
CA GLN A 319 22.53 11.61 -19.35
C GLN A 319 22.07 12.53 -18.21
N LYS A 320 20.76 12.75 -18.06
CA LYS A 320 20.22 13.54 -16.96
C LYS A 320 20.56 12.82 -15.65
N PRO A 321 21.03 13.55 -14.63
CA PRO A 321 21.30 12.95 -13.32
C PRO A 321 20.03 12.23 -12.85
N ALA A 322 20.21 11.01 -12.36
CA ALA A 322 19.10 10.20 -11.89
C ALA A 322 18.38 10.97 -10.78
N LEU A 323 17.13 11.34 -11.04
CA LEU A 323 16.32 12.01 -10.03
C LEU A 323 16.20 11.09 -8.80
N PRO A 324 16.10 11.61 -7.58
CA PRO A 324 15.88 10.76 -6.42
C PRO A 324 14.56 10.00 -6.58
N LEU A 325 14.54 8.72 -6.20
CA LEU A 325 13.32 7.90 -6.23
C LEU A 325 12.29 8.40 -5.20
N CYS A 326 12.76 8.78 -4.01
CA CYS A 326 11.93 9.33 -2.94
C CYS A 326 12.73 10.37 -2.14
N THR A 327 12.14 11.53 -1.85
CA THR A 327 12.67 12.53 -0.91
C THR A 327 11.69 12.67 0.26
N LEU A 328 12.21 12.68 1.48
CA LEU A 328 11.39 12.87 2.68
C LEU A 328 11.32 14.36 3.00
N HIS A 329 10.12 14.93 2.98
CA HIS A 329 9.89 16.34 3.29
C HIS A 329 9.31 16.47 4.70
N PRO A 330 9.87 17.33 5.57
CA PRO A 330 9.28 17.60 6.87
C PRO A 330 7.92 18.28 6.71
N THR A 331 6.97 17.91 7.56
CA THR A 331 5.76 18.70 7.78
C THR A 331 6.11 19.82 8.73
N GLY A 332 6.06 21.07 8.25
CA GLY A 332 6.22 22.20 9.14
C GLY A 332 4.97 22.27 10.02
N LEU A 333 5.10 22.03 11.32
CA LEU A 333 4.12 22.43 12.34
C LEU A 333 4.31 23.89 12.74
N ILE A 334 4.88 24.69 11.83
CA ILE A 334 5.04 26.12 12.07
C ILE A 334 3.67 26.71 11.79
N ASP A 335 2.92 26.94 12.87
CA ASP A 335 1.75 27.79 12.84
C ASP A 335 2.20 29.14 12.30
N LEU A 336 1.95 29.40 11.01
CA LEU A 336 2.38 30.64 10.36
C LEU A 336 1.82 31.87 11.08
N ASN A 337 0.68 31.71 11.76
CA ASN A 337 0.04 32.73 12.58
C ASN A 337 0.84 33.08 13.85
N LEU A 338 1.66 32.16 14.39
CA LEU A 338 2.51 32.45 15.55
C LEU A 338 3.74 33.29 15.18
N ILE A 339 4.21 33.21 13.93
CA ILE A 339 5.34 34.03 13.46
C ILE A 339 4.93 35.49 13.29
N GLU A 340 3.70 35.77 12.83
CA GLU A 340 3.24 37.15 12.62
C GLU A 340 3.05 37.93 13.93
N ASN A 341 2.79 37.25 15.05
CA ASN A 341 2.54 37.90 16.34
C ASN A 341 3.80 38.16 17.19
N GLY A 342 4.99 37.77 16.73
CA GLY A 342 6.24 38.04 17.45
C GLY A 342 6.39 37.34 18.80
N GLU A 343 5.48 36.41 19.14
CA GLU A 343 5.59 35.60 20.36
C GLU A 343 6.62 34.49 20.14
N ASN A 344 7.61 34.41 21.03
CA ASN A 344 8.59 33.34 21.01
C ASN A 344 7.84 31.99 21.12
N PRO A 345 7.99 31.07 20.15
CA PRO A 345 7.28 29.80 20.19
C PRO A 345 7.65 29.07 21.49
N PRO A 346 6.65 28.57 22.25
CA PRO A 346 6.94 27.81 23.45
C PRO A 346 7.91 26.70 23.09
N GLN A 347 8.95 26.51 23.91
CA GLN A 347 9.94 25.45 23.72
C GLN A 347 9.25 24.08 23.79
N ILE A 348 8.63 23.65 22.68
CA ILE A 348 8.08 22.31 22.54
C ILE A 348 9.25 21.37 22.75
N SER A 349 9.16 20.60 23.83
CA SER A 349 10.21 19.75 24.36
C SER A 349 10.69 18.73 23.33
N LYS A 350 11.81 19.04 22.66
CA LYS A 350 12.86 18.25 21.95
C LYS A 350 12.65 16.81 21.42
N ALA A 351 11.53 16.11 21.61
CA ALA A 351 11.46 14.66 21.40
C ALA A 351 10.62 14.20 20.20
N GLU A 352 9.77 15.05 19.61
CA GLU A 352 8.96 14.63 18.46
C GLU A 352 9.70 14.95 17.16
N THR A 353 10.33 13.92 16.57
CA THR A 353 10.86 14.06 15.21
C THR A 353 9.72 14.46 14.28
N PRO A 354 9.84 15.56 13.53
CA PRO A 354 8.76 16.05 12.70
C PRO A 354 8.34 14.96 11.72
N PHE A 355 7.02 14.79 11.55
CA PHE A 355 6.48 13.84 10.60
C PHE A 355 7.05 14.14 9.20
N GLN A 356 7.47 13.10 8.49
CA GLN A 356 8.07 13.26 7.16
C GLN A 356 7.16 12.61 6.13
N ILE A 357 6.79 13.40 5.11
CA ILE A 357 5.99 12.93 4.00
C ILE A 357 6.92 12.54 2.84
N PRO A 358 6.84 11.31 2.33
CA PRO A 358 7.58 10.91 1.15
C PRO A 358 7.03 11.56 -0.11
N LEU A 359 7.90 12.27 -0.83
CA LEU A 359 7.69 12.73 -2.20
C LEU A 359 8.36 11.75 -3.16
N TYR A 360 7.54 11.06 -3.93
CA TYR A 360 7.95 10.13 -4.95
C TYR A 360 8.04 10.81 -6.31
N ASN A 361 9.15 10.59 -7.01
CA ASN A 361 9.28 11.01 -8.39
C ASN A 361 8.74 9.91 -9.31
N GLY A 362 7.65 10.20 -10.03
CA GLY A 362 6.98 9.23 -10.89
C GLY A 362 7.85 8.67 -12.01
N VAL A 363 8.87 9.40 -12.47
CA VAL A 363 9.78 8.94 -13.54
C VAL A 363 10.70 7.82 -13.04
N THR A 364 11.24 7.95 -11.84
CA THR A 364 12.14 6.95 -11.25
C THR A 364 11.38 5.85 -10.52
N LEU A 365 10.22 6.21 -9.94
CA LEU A 365 9.29 5.25 -9.35
C LEU A 365 8.75 4.27 -10.40
N PHE A 366 8.46 4.74 -11.61
CA PHE A 366 8.01 3.92 -12.74
C PHE A 366 8.82 4.26 -14.00
N PRO A 367 9.98 3.60 -14.22
CA PRO A 367 10.83 3.88 -15.38
C PRO A 367 10.09 3.67 -16.71
N ASP A 368 9.32 2.59 -16.80
CA ASP A 368 8.53 2.23 -17.98
C ASP A 368 7.42 3.27 -18.25
N PRO A 369 7.42 3.93 -19.42
CA PRO A 369 6.35 4.85 -19.84
C PRO A 369 4.96 4.22 -19.83
N SER A 370 4.84 2.93 -20.15
CA SER A 370 3.55 2.22 -20.20
C SER A 370 2.93 2.13 -18.80
N GLN A 371 3.72 1.76 -17.79
CA GLN A 371 3.27 1.72 -16.40
C GLN A 371 2.93 3.10 -15.85
N ARG A 372 3.71 4.13 -16.22
CA ARG A 372 3.37 5.52 -15.88
C ARG A 372 2.04 5.95 -16.47
N ALA A 373 1.73 5.52 -17.70
CA ALA A 373 0.45 5.80 -18.33
C ALA A 373 -0.69 5.17 -17.52
N VAL A 374 -0.54 3.92 -17.09
CA VAL A 374 -1.50 3.26 -16.19
C VAL A 374 -1.66 4.05 -14.91
N LEU A 375 -0.55 4.38 -14.22
CA LEU A 375 -0.59 5.09 -12.95
C LEU A 375 -1.35 6.43 -13.07
N LEU A 376 -1.00 7.24 -14.06
CA LEU A 376 -1.63 8.53 -14.31
C LEU A 376 -3.14 8.36 -14.60
N ASN A 377 -3.50 7.35 -15.38
CA ASN A 377 -4.89 7.05 -15.70
C ASN A 377 -5.68 6.60 -14.46
N LEU A 378 -5.10 5.74 -13.61
CA LEU A 378 -5.73 5.30 -12.37
C LEU A 378 -5.95 6.47 -11.39
N LEU A 379 -4.94 7.32 -11.18
CA LEU A 379 -5.07 8.50 -10.32
C LEU A 379 -6.12 9.48 -10.84
N ARG A 380 -6.15 9.74 -12.15
CA ARG A 380 -7.21 10.56 -12.78
C ARG A 380 -8.59 9.95 -12.62
N ARG A 381 -8.70 8.63 -12.71
CA ARG A 381 -9.96 7.91 -12.55
C ARG A 381 -10.47 7.98 -11.11
N VAL A 382 -9.60 7.86 -10.11
CA VAL A 382 -9.96 8.12 -8.70
C VAL A 382 -10.50 9.54 -8.54
N LEU A 383 -9.76 10.55 -9.01
CA LEU A 383 -10.20 11.95 -8.96
C LEU A 383 -11.56 12.18 -9.64
N ALA A 384 -11.78 11.56 -10.81
CA ALA A 384 -13.04 11.68 -11.54
C ALA A 384 -14.21 11.07 -10.75
N ILE A 385 -14.03 9.89 -10.16
CA ILE A 385 -15.05 9.25 -9.32
C ILE A 385 -15.36 10.11 -8.09
N GLU A 386 -14.36 10.67 -7.43
CA GLU A 386 -14.55 11.54 -6.27
C GLU A 386 -15.25 12.85 -6.62
N ARG A 387 -14.86 13.51 -7.72
CA ARG A 387 -15.54 14.72 -8.21
C ARG A 387 -17.00 14.44 -8.54
N ASN A 388 -17.28 13.34 -9.24
CA ASN A 388 -18.65 12.95 -9.57
C ASN A 388 -19.47 12.64 -8.32
N ALA A 389 -18.85 12.01 -7.30
CA ALA A 389 -19.52 11.75 -6.03
C ALA A 389 -19.86 13.05 -5.29
N ARG A 390 -18.96 14.05 -5.27
CA ARG A 390 -19.19 15.37 -4.66
C ARG A 390 -20.21 16.21 -5.40
N ALA A 391 -20.19 16.21 -6.73
CA ALA A 391 -21.20 16.89 -7.54
C ALA A 391 -22.61 16.34 -7.21
N ARG A 392 -22.76 15.02 -7.15
CA ARG A 392 -24.03 14.36 -6.80
C ARG A 392 -24.48 14.62 -5.36
N SER A 393 -23.55 14.76 -4.41
CA SER A 393 -23.93 15.10 -3.03
C SER A 393 -24.34 16.56 -2.89
N SER A 394 -23.86 17.45 -3.75
CA SER A 394 -24.20 18.88 -3.78
C SER A 394 -25.66 19.12 -4.16
N PHE A 395 -26.18 18.40 -5.16
CA PHE A 395 -27.57 18.56 -5.61
C PHE A 395 -28.63 18.17 -4.58
N ARG A 396 -28.31 17.37 -3.56
CA ARG A 396 -29.31 16.92 -2.55
C ARG A 396 -29.49 17.87 -1.38
N VAL A 397 -28.49 18.68 -1.08
CA VAL A 397 -28.58 19.63 0.06
C VAL A 397 -29.42 20.85 -0.30
N ALA A 398 -29.66 21.06 -1.60
CA ALA A 398 -30.50 22.14 -2.09
C ALA A 398 -32.00 21.83 -2.07
N ASP A 399 -32.43 20.62 -1.65
CA ASP A 399 -33.84 20.42 -1.34
C ASP A 399 -34.13 21.22 -0.06
N PRO A 400 -34.89 22.33 -0.12
CA PRO A 400 -35.17 23.14 1.04
C PRO A 400 -35.84 22.24 2.06
N ALA A 401 -35.32 22.23 3.28
CA ALA A 401 -35.99 21.61 4.40
C ALA A 401 -37.43 22.13 4.39
N VAL A 402 -38.37 21.27 3.98
CA VAL A 402 -39.79 21.56 4.09
C VAL A 402 -39.96 21.86 5.58
N PRO A 403 -40.35 23.09 5.96
CA PRO A 403 -40.55 23.42 7.36
C PRO A 403 -41.53 22.38 7.91
N GLU A 404 -41.10 21.58 8.88
CA GLU A 404 -41.96 20.62 9.60
C GLU A 404 -42.92 21.38 10.53
N ASP A 405 -43.66 22.33 9.97
CA ASP A 405 -44.59 23.20 10.68
C ASP A 405 -45.94 23.20 9.97
N SER A 406 -46.56 22.01 9.91
CA SER A 406 -48.01 21.90 9.79
C SER A 406 -48.46 20.49 10.21
N THR A 407 -49.09 20.46 11.37
CA THR A 407 -49.98 19.42 11.91
C THR A 407 -50.88 18.79 10.83
N PRO A 408 -51.03 17.44 10.78
CA PRO A 408 -51.97 16.81 9.86
C PRO A 408 -53.40 16.87 10.40
N SER A 409 -54.18 17.85 9.94
CA SER A 409 -55.64 17.75 9.96
C SER A 409 -56.11 16.89 8.78
N SER A 410 -56.87 15.84 9.11
CA SER A 410 -57.48 14.84 8.24
C SER A 410 -58.25 15.42 7.05
N VAL A 411 -57.85 15.12 5.81
CA VAL A 411 -58.75 15.17 4.64
C VAL A 411 -58.39 14.06 3.64
N SER A 412 -59.46 13.40 3.18
CA SER A 412 -59.57 12.27 2.25
C SER A 412 -59.01 12.52 0.83
N PRO A 413 -58.74 11.47 0.04
CA PRO A 413 -58.11 11.61 -1.27
C PRO A 413 -59.14 11.85 -2.38
N SER A 414 -58.91 12.88 -3.20
CA SER A 414 -59.55 12.99 -4.52
C SER A 414 -58.53 13.42 -5.59
N SER A 415 -58.48 12.58 -6.63
CA SER A 415 -58.21 12.84 -8.05
C SER A 415 -57.16 13.86 -8.53
N SER A 416 -56.30 13.34 -9.41
CA SER A 416 -55.85 13.89 -10.70
C SER A 416 -54.97 15.14 -10.73
N SER A 417 -53.73 14.99 -11.20
CA SER A 417 -53.30 15.36 -12.57
C SER A 417 -51.77 15.42 -12.68
N LEU A 418 -51.25 14.94 -13.81
CA LEU A 418 -49.82 14.93 -14.18
C LEU A 418 -49.44 16.24 -14.88
N PRO A 419 -48.37 16.94 -14.47
CA PRO A 419 -47.77 18.00 -15.29
C PRO A 419 -46.57 17.47 -16.10
N THR A 420 -46.58 17.77 -17.38
CA THR A 420 -45.50 17.61 -18.35
C THR A 420 -44.43 18.71 -18.19
N PRO A 421 -43.13 18.41 -18.30
CA PRO A 421 -42.08 19.43 -18.24
C PRO A 421 -41.84 20.08 -19.61
N SER A 422 -42.12 21.38 -19.71
CA SER A 422 -41.72 22.25 -20.81
C SER A 422 -40.24 22.63 -20.71
N SER A 423 -39.56 22.64 -21.85
CA SER A 423 -38.12 22.92 -21.99
C SER A 423 -37.82 24.42 -21.95
N PRO A 424 -36.71 24.87 -21.34
CA PRO A 424 -36.35 26.28 -21.35
C PRO A 424 -35.67 26.68 -22.67
N SER A 425 -36.22 27.71 -23.30
CA SER A 425 -35.66 28.42 -24.46
C SER A 425 -34.41 29.21 -24.07
N TYR A 426 -33.38 29.13 -24.90
CA TYR A 426 -32.16 29.93 -24.80
C TYR A 426 -32.42 31.35 -25.34
N ASN A 427 -32.31 32.35 -24.47
CA ASN A 427 -32.23 33.76 -24.89
C ASN A 427 -30.80 34.10 -25.30
N SER A 428 -30.65 34.55 -26.55
CA SER A 428 -29.43 35.18 -27.07
C SER A 428 -29.32 36.60 -26.50
N THR A 429 -28.32 36.84 -25.67
CA THR A 429 -27.91 38.19 -25.25
C THR A 429 -26.83 38.72 -26.20
N SER A 430 -27.13 39.88 -26.78
CA SER A 430 -26.24 40.71 -27.59
C SER A 430 -25.06 41.23 -26.75
N TYR A 431 -23.84 41.02 -27.26
CA TYR A 431 -22.63 41.59 -26.68
C TYR A 431 -22.45 43.04 -27.14
N ASP A 432 -22.50 43.95 -26.17
CA ASP A 432 -22.16 45.36 -26.32
C ASP A 432 -20.63 45.54 -26.22
N SER A 433 -20.08 46.28 -27.17
CA SER A 433 -18.65 46.37 -27.45
C SER A 433 -18.04 47.57 -26.73
N ARG A 434 -17.73 47.43 -25.44
CA ARG A 434 -16.87 48.38 -24.70
C ARG A 434 -15.53 47.75 -24.35
N SER A 435 -14.49 48.20 -25.05
CA SER A 435 -13.09 47.84 -24.85
C SER A 435 -12.59 48.28 -23.47
N PRO A 436 -12.28 47.35 -22.54
CA PRO A 436 -11.64 47.69 -21.29
C PRO A 436 -10.12 47.81 -21.49
N SER A 437 -9.56 48.86 -20.89
CA SER A 437 -8.14 49.20 -20.81
C SER A 437 -7.26 47.99 -20.42
N SER A 438 -6.08 47.91 -21.04
CA SER A 438 -5.26 46.70 -21.10
C SER A 438 -4.50 46.32 -19.82
N SER A 439 -4.41 47.18 -18.81
CA SER A 439 -3.55 46.88 -17.63
C SER A 439 -4.19 46.02 -16.54
N MET A 440 -5.53 45.92 -16.48
CA MET A 440 -6.21 45.06 -15.48
C MET A 440 -6.38 43.59 -15.93
N LYS A 441 -6.13 43.27 -17.20
CA LYS A 441 -6.24 41.89 -17.70
C LYS A 441 -5.07 41.00 -17.24
N ASP A 442 -3.90 41.58 -16.97
CA ASP A 442 -2.70 40.81 -16.63
C ASP A 442 -2.70 40.32 -15.18
N ALA A 443 -3.27 41.09 -14.24
CA ALA A 443 -3.40 40.67 -12.84
C ALA A 443 -4.33 39.45 -12.69
N LYS A 444 -5.50 39.49 -13.34
CA LYS A 444 -6.48 38.40 -13.27
C LYS A 444 -5.98 37.09 -13.91
N ASN A 445 -5.20 37.19 -14.99
CA ASN A 445 -4.59 36.02 -15.64
C ASN A 445 -3.55 35.33 -14.75
N THR A 446 -2.91 36.07 -13.82
CA THR A 446 -1.85 35.52 -12.96
C THR A 446 -2.44 34.67 -11.83
N GLU A 447 -3.48 35.17 -11.15
CA GLU A 447 -4.18 34.43 -10.08
C GLU A 447 -4.80 33.11 -10.57
N ASP A 448 -5.40 33.12 -11.76
CA ASP A 448 -5.97 31.91 -12.38
C ASP A 448 -4.88 30.87 -12.72
N ASN A 449 -3.67 31.33 -13.05
CA ASN A 449 -2.58 30.44 -13.42
C ASN A 449 -1.96 29.76 -12.19
N ASP A 450 -2.00 30.42 -11.03
CA ASP A 450 -1.49 29.97 -9.75
C ASP A 450 -2.39 28.92 -9.09
N ASN A 451 -3.70 29.10 -9.21
CA ASN A 451 -4.71 28.12 -8.77
C ASN A 451 -4.80 26.88 -9.67
N ARG A 452 -4.08 26.84 -10.79
CA ARG A 452 -4.09 25.71 -11.71
C ARG A 452 -3.47 24.47 -11.06
N ALA A 453 -4.14 23.32 -11.23
CA ALA A 453 -3.64 22.05 -10.71
C ALA A 453 -2.29 21.65 -11.34
N SER A 454 -1.33 21.30 -10.49
CA SER A 454 0.00 20.83 -10.87
C SER A 454 0.00 19.36 -11.32
N HIS A 455 1.21 18.85 -11.56
CA HIS A 455 1.49 17.45 -11.86
C HIS A 455 1.74 16.59 -10.62
N ALA A 456 1.69 17.19 -9.42
CA ALA A 456 1.85 16.49 -8.16
C ALA A 456 0.49 16.04 -7.62
N PHE A 457 0.41 14.76 -7.28
CA PHE A 457 -0.75 14.14 -6.65
C PHE A 457 -0.44 13.89 -5.20
N LEU A 458 -1.29 14.40 -4.32
CA LEU A 458 -1.24 14.20 -2.89
C LEU A 458 -2.22 13.08 -2.52
N LEU A 459 -1.73 12.12 -1.75
CA LEU A 459 -2.52 10.99 -1.27
C LEU A 459 -2.80 11.17 0.22
N TYR A 460 -4.05 11.00 0.61
CA TYR A 460 -4.49 11.06 2.00
C TYR A 460 -4.85 9.67 2.52
N SER A 461 -4.62 9.45 3.82
CA SER A 461 -5.06 8.24 4.51
C SER A 461 -5.32 8.55 5.98
N ASP A 462 -6.59 8.54 6.35
CA ASP A 462 -7.14 8.90 7.67
C ASP A 462 -8.28 7.94 8.07
N ALA A 463 -8.82 8.13 9.28
CA ALA A 463 -9.90 7.31 9.80
C ALA A 463 -11.20 7.38 8.96
N HIS A 464 -11.46 8.48 8.25
CA HIS A 464 -12.65 8.67 7.42
C HIS A 464 -12.49 8.05 6.03
N THR A 465 -11.37 8.31 5.36
CA THR A 465 -11.01 7.72 4.07
C THR A 465 -11.00 6.20 4.16
N ALA A 466 -10.56 5.62 5.28
CA ALA A 466 -10.62 4.17 5.51
C ALA A 466 -12.04 3.56 5.47
N LEU A 467 -13.09 4.35 5.71
CA LEU A 467 -14.49 3.92 5.52
C LEU A 467 -14.89 3.86 4.03
N SER A 468 -14.30 4.76 3.24
CA SER A 468 -14.59 4.95 1.82
C SER A 468 -13.81 3.98 0.95
N ALA A 469 -12.48 4.02 1.04
CA ALA A 469 -11.58 3.17 0.29
C ALA A 469 -10.21 3.12 1.00
N ASP A 470 -9.53 1.99 0.86
CA ASP A 470 -8.31 1.72 1.60
C ASP A 470 -7.06 2.29 0.90
N MET A 471 -6.63 3.51 1.27
CA MET A 471 -5.40 4.13 0.74
C MET A 471 -4.11 3.66 1.41
N ALA A 472 -4.19 3.15 2.65
CA ALA A 472 -3.02 2.60 3.34
C ALA A 472 -2.41 1.41 2.60
N GLY A 473 -3.21 0.63 1.86
CA GLY A 473 -2.70 -0.43 0.98
C GLY A 473 -1.77 0.11 -0.12
N VAL A 474 -2.15 1.23 -0.73
CA VAL A 474 -1.34 1.97 -1.71
C VAL A 474 -0.07 2.51 -1.06
N GLY A 475 -0.19 3.13 0.13
CA GLY A 475 0.96 3.64 0.89
C GLY A 475 1.99 2.57 1.24
N LEU A 476 1.52 1.41 1.71
CA LEU A 476 2.37 0.26 2.00
C LEU A 476 3.07 -0.24 0.73
N ALA A 477 2.36 -0.34 -0.39
CA ALA A 477 2.95 -0.74 -1.66
C ALA A 477 4.03 0.25 -2.15
N LEU A 478 3.76 1.56 -2.04
CA LEU A 478 4.71 2.62 -2.38
C LEU A 478 5.98 2.54 -1.54
N TRP A 479 5.84 2.38 -0.22
CA TRP A 479 6.97 2.30 0.72
C TRP A 479 7.91 1.13 0.48
N ARG A 480 7.42 0.02 -0.08
CA ARG A 480 8.25 -1.16 -0.37
C ARG A 480 9.24 -0.95 -1.51
N ILE A 481 8.96 -0.02 -2.44
CA ILE A 481 9.85 0.27 -3.57
C ILE A 481 11.16 0.94 -3.11
N PRO A 482 11.16 2.09 -2.41
CA PRO A 482 12.40 2.71 -1.93
C PRO A 482 13.15 1.82 -0.94
N MET A 483 12.42 1.08 -0.09
CA MET A 483 13.02 0.10 0.82
C MET A 483 13.80 -0.99 0.04
N PHE A 484 13.22 -1.52 -1.04
CA PHE A 484 13.90 -2.50 -1.90
C PHE A 484 15.14 -1.91 -2.59
N GLU A 485 15.06 -0.66 -3.04
CA GLU A 485 16.18 0.01 -3.72
C GLU A 485 17.31 0.44 -2.78
N GLY A 486 17.13 0.31 -1.46
CA GLY A 486 18.13 0.66 -0.45
C GLY A 486 18.02 2.09 0.09
N MET A 487 16.98 2.84 -0.30
CA MET A 487 16.78 4.19 0.23
C MET A 487 16.37 4.16 1.71
N GLY A 488 16.84 5.14 2.48
CA GLY A 488 16.57 5.26 3.92
C GLY A 488 17.58 4.53 4.81
N TRP A 489 18.42 3.67 4.25
CA TRP A 489 19.51 2.98 4.98
C TRP A 489 20.83 3.76 4.94
N ASP A 490 21.00 4.63 3.92
CA ASP A 490 22.25 5.33 3.63
C ASP A 490 22.50 6.58 4.48
N LYS A 491 21.97 6.67 5.71
CA LYS A 491 22.49 7.65 6.67
C LYS A 491 23.88 7.19 7.13
N LYS A 492 24.86 7.30 6.24
CA LYS A 492 26.18 7.78 6.64
C LYS A 492 25.89 9.15 7.24
N ILE A 493 25.71 9.17 8.56
CA ILE A 493 25.96 10.41 9.28
C ILE A 493 27.40 10.71 8.89
N ASN A 494 27.60 11.74 8.10
CA ASN A 494 28.92 12.26 7.80
C ASN A 494 29.47 12.90 9.09
N THR A 495 29.46 12.17 10.20
CA THR A 495 30.08 12.60 11.45
C THR A 495 31.52 12.97 11.16
N LYS A 496 32.21 12.26 10.26
CA LYS A 496 33.58 12.59 9.89
C LYS A 496 33.76 13.88 9.10
N LYS A 497 32.76 14.34 8.32
CA LYS A 497 32.89 15.62 7.59
C LYS A 497 32.56 16.79 8.51
N ASP A 498 31.55 16.64 9.36
CA ASP A 498 31.20 17.64 10.37
C ASP A 498 32.25 17.69 11.50
N GLU A 499 32.91 16.57 11.85
CA GLU A 499 34.05 16.53 12.79
C GLU A 499 35.32 17.12 12.17
N ALA A 500 35.59 16.93 10.88
CA ALA A 500 36.74 17.55 10.22
C ALA A 500 36.56 19.07 10.05
N ASP A 501 35.34 19.53 9.75
CA ASP A 501 35.01 20.96 9.65
C ASP A 501 34.96 21.63 11.05
N MET A 502 34.68 20.87 12.13
CA MET A 502 34.83 21.33 13.51
C MET A 502 36.28 21.34 14.00
N ALA A 503 37.09 20.34 13.62
CA ALA A 503 38.49 20.24 14.02
C ALA A 503 39.37 21.31 13.34
N HIS A 504 39.04 21.72 12.11
CA HIS A 504 39.80 22.77 11.41
C HIS A 504 39.55 24.21 11.92
N LYS A 505 38.64 24.42 12.88
CA LYS A 505 38.43 25.73 13.52
C LYS A 505 39.14 25.90 14.88
N GLY A 506 39.92 24.91 15.32
CA GLY A 506 40.45 24.88 16.69
C GLY A 506 41.96 24.93 16.88
N LEU A 507 42.79 24.87 15.84
CA LEU A 507 44.24 24.78 16.00
C LEU A 507 44.97 25.60 14.95
N ASP A 508 45.08 26.89 15.22
CA ASP A 508 46.20 27.73 14.78
C ASP A 508 47.08 27.93 16.02
N GLU A 509 47.95 26.95 16.30
CA GLU A 509 49.17 27.05 17.12
C GLU A 509 49.77 25.64 17.35
N GLY A 510 51.05 25.47 17.02
CA GLY A 510 51.87 24.38 17.57
C GLY A 510 52.13 23.20 16.64
N SER A 511 53.19 23.32 15.86
CA SER A 511 53.90 22.24 15.17
C SER A 511 54.20 21.03 16.08
N HIS A 512 53.76 19.83 15.69
CA HIS A 512 54.50 18.60 15.97
C HIS A 512 54.22 17.53 14.90
N GLU A 513 55.30 17.21 14.20
CA GLU A 513 55.47 16.14 13.24
C GLU A 513 55.33 14.78 13.95
N ILE A 514 54.29 14.01 13.63
CA ILE A 514 54.15 12.60 14.05
C ILE A 514 53.68 11.74 12.87
N ASP A 515 54.69 11.13 12.27
CA ASP A 515 54.82 9.75 11.80
C ASP A 515 53.59 8.98 11.29
N SER A 516 53.64 8.73 9.97
CA SER A 516 52.77 7.87 9.19
C SER A 516 53.05 6.37 9.44
N ARG A 517 52.14 5.69 10.15
CA ARG A 517 52.02 4.21 10.24
C ARG A 517 50.55 3.94 10.61
N THR A 518 49.74 3.10 9.97
CA THR A 518 49.99 1.87 9.22
C THR A 518 48.72 1.61 8.40
N GLU A 519 48.83 1.54 7.07
CA GLU A 519 47.75 1.07 6.22
C GLU A 519 47.57 -0.45 6.42
N PHE A 520 46.45 -0.85 7.02
CA PHE A 520 46.03 -2.25 7.04
C PHE A 520 45.49 -2.62 5.66
N SER A 521 46.32 -3.26 4.84
CA SER A 521 45.91 -3.92 3.60
C SER A 521 45.04 -5.14 3.92
N GLY A 522 43.75 -4.91 4.21
CA GLY A 522 42.74 -5.95 4.28
C GLY A 522 42.21 -6.27 2.89
N SER A 523 42.22 -7.56 2.51
CA SER A 523 41.76 -8.09 1.23
C SER A 523 40.49 -7.42 0.65
N PRO A 524 40.43 -7.15 -0.68
CA PRO A 524 39.38 -6.36 -1.33
C PRO A 524 37.96 -6.99 -1.35
N TRP A 525 37.77 -8.15 -0.72
CA TRP A 525 36.50 -8.90 -0.74
C TRP A 525 35.69 -8.80 0.55
N ILE A 526 36.24 -8.24 1.63
CA ILE A 526 35.53 -8.08 2.92
C ILE A 526 34.99 -6.66 3.04
N LYS A 527 33.86 -6.40 2.38
CA LYS A 527 33.07 -5.20 2.69
C LYS A 527 32.42 -5.40 4.06
N ARG A 528 32.96 -4.76 5.09
CA ARG A 528 32.25 -4.60 6.39
C ARG A 528 31.08 -3.67 6.15
N TYR A 529 29.88 -4.23 6.13
CA TYR A 529 28.69 -3.39 6.06
C TYR A 529 28.27 -3.00 7.49
N LYS A 530 28.47 -1.72 7.83
CA LYS A 530 27.88 -1.12 9.02
C LYS A 530 26.40 -0.85 8.71
N TYR A 531 25.50 -1.63 9.31
CA TYR A 531 24.07 -1.33 9.26
C TYR A 531 23.64 -0.79 10.60
N ARG A 532 23.14 0.45 10.61
CA ARG A 532 22.41 0.97 11.75
C ARG A 532 20.98 0.43 11.65
N SER A 533 20.54 -0.29 12.68
CA SER A 533 19.15 -0.71 12.79
C SER A 533 18.24 0.53 12.76
N MET A 534 17.05 0.44 12.15
CA MET A 534 16.02 1.49 12.27
C MET A 534 15.63 1.79 13.73
N PHE A 535 16.01 0.93 14.67
CA PHE A 535 15.73 1.03 16.11
C PHE A 535 16.95 1.51 16.94
N GLY A 536 17.91 2.20 16.34
CA GLY A 536 18.98 2.89 17.08
C GLY A 536 20.18 2.05 17.51
N ASP A 537 20.03 0.73 17.68
CA ASP A 537 21.13 -0.16 18.06
C ASP A 537 22.15 -0.36 16.92
N GLU A 538 23.42 -0.06 17.20
CA GLU A 538 24.55 -0.46 16.34
C GLU A 538 24.86 -1.94 16.56
N ARG A 539 24.85 -2.76 15.51
CA ARG A 539 25.40 -4.11 15.55
C ARG A 539 26.35 -4.34 14.39
N TYR A 540 27.57 -4.74 14.71
CA TYR A 540 28.56 -5.18 13.75
C TYR A 540 28.34 -6.67 13.47
N ARG A 541 28.36 -7.06 12.20
CA ARG A 541 28.56 -8.47 11.84
C ARG A 541 29.82 -8.57 11.00
N VAL A 542 30.88 -9.06 11.62
CA VAL A 542 32.07 -9.52 10.92
C VAL A 542 31.70 -10.83 10.23
N LYS A 543 31.92 -10.91 8.92
CA LYS A 543 32.07 -12.19 8.24
C LYS A 543 33.55 -12.35 7.96
N VAL A 544 34.13 -13.40 8.55
CA VAL A 544 35.45 -13.95 8.20
C VAL A 544 35.38 -14.52 6.79
#